data_AF-A0A382PCL0-F1
#
_entry.id   AF-A0A382PCL0-F1
#
_cell.length_a   1.000
_cell.length_b   1.000
_cell.length_c   1.000
_cell.angle_alpha   90.00
_cell.angle_beta   90.00
_cell.angle_gamma   90.00
#
_symmetry.space_group_name_H-M   'P 1'
#
loop_
_entity.id
_entity.type
_entity.pdbx_description
1 polymer ?
#
loop_
_entity_poly.entity_id
_entity_poly.type
_entity_poly.pdbx_seq_one_letter_code
_entity_poly.pdbx_strand_id
1 'polypeptide(L)'
;MTIFNSAVEISGGDFQENRSAMRIKVEELRRAVSTVAIGGSQSARQKHLDRDKLPVRERVSKLVDPATPFLELSQLAAWGMYDDQVPAAGIITGIGRISGRECVVVANDAT
;
A
#
# COMPACT_ATOMS: atom_id res chain seq x y z
N MET A 1 -7.18 33.39 -14.96
CA MET A 1 -7.31 32.01 -14.45
C MET A 1 -8.33 31.31 -15.34
N THR A 2 -7.93 30.28 -16.08
CA THR A 2 -8.85 29.59 -16.99
C THR A 2 -9.63 28.55 -16.20
N ILE A 3 -10.97 28.66 -16.19
CA ILE A 3 -11.84 27.71 -15.49
C ILE A 3 -12.12 26.53 -16.42
N PHE A 4 -11.92 25.30 -15.92
CA PHE A 4 -12.35 24.10 -16.61
C PHE A 4 -13.80 23.79 -16.24
N ASN A 5 -14.69 23.88 -17.23
CA ASN A 5 -16.07 23.46 -17.09
C ASN A 5 -16.19 21.99 -17.50
N SER A 6 -16.44 21.13 -16.52
CA SER A 6 -16.70 19.71 -16.80
C SER A 6 -18.05 19.55 -17.49
N ALA A 7 -18.10 18.75 -18.54
CA ALA A 7 -19.34 18.34 -19.20
C ALA A 7 -19.95 17.06 -18.58
N VAL A 8 -19.35 16.53 -17.52
CA VAL A 8 -19.81 15.29 -16.88
C VAL A 8 -21.07 15.54 -16.04
N GLU A 9 -22.16 14.85 -16.36
CA GLU A 9 -23.38 14.85 -15.56
C GLU A 9 -23.33 13.80 -14.45
N ILE A 10 -23.13 14.24 -13.21
CA ILE A 10 -22.98 13.36 -12.04
C ILE A 10 -24.26 12.56 -11.74
N SER A 11 -25.44 13.11 -12.05
CA SER A 11 -26.73 12.42 -11.86
C SER A 11 -27.11 11.50 -13.02
N GLY A 12 -26.36 11.50 -14.13
CA GLY A 12 -26.67 10.68 -15.30
C GLY A 12 -26.42 9.18 -15.06
N GLY A 13 -27.16 8.34 -15.78
CA GLY A 13 -27.04 6.87 -15.69
C GLY A 13 -25.62 6.39 -15.95
N ASP A 14 -25.02 6.82 -17.07
CA ASP A 14 -23.66 6.47 -17.48
C ASP A 14 -22.61 6.81 -16.40
N PHE A 15 -22.75 7.95 -15.70
CA PHE A 15 -21.84 8.30 -14.61
C PHE A 15 -21.98 7.34 -13.44
N GLN A 16 -23.20 6.98 -13.06
CA GLN A 16 -23.45 6.05 -11.95
C GLN A 16 -22.95 4.64 -12.27
N GLU A 17 -23.14 4.17 -13.50
CA GLU A 17 -22.61 2.88 -13.97
C GLU A 17 -21.08 2.87 -13.94
N ASN A 18 -20.43 3.88 -14.53
CA ASN A 18 -18.97 4.03 -14.52
C ASN A 18 -18.42 4.10 -13.09
N ARG A 19 -19.08 4.87 -12.22
CA ARG A 19 -18.71 4.99 -10.80
C ARG A 19 -18.84 3.65 -10.07
N SER A 20 -19.91 2.90 -10.32
CA SER A 20 -20.13 1.59 -9.71
C SER A 20 -19.06 0.59 -10.14
N ALA A 21 -18.81 0.49 -11.45
CA ALA A 21 -17.79 -0.39 -12.01
C ALA A 21 -16.39 -0.06 -11.45
N MET A 22 -16.05 1.23 -11.39
CA MET A 22 -14.77 1.68 -10.81
C MET A 22 -14.66 1.37 -9.32
N ARG A 23 -15.74 1.55 -8.54
CA ARG A 23 -15.71 1.22 -7.09
C ARG A 23 -15.40 -0.24 -6.86
N ILE A 24 -15.99 -1.14 -7.66
CA ILE A 24 -15.72 -2.58 -7.56
C ILE A 24 -14.21 -2.85 -7.74
N LYS A 25 -13.58 -2.24 -8.76
CA LYS A 25 -12.14 -2.40 -9.00
C LYS A 25 -11.25 -1.80 -7.91
N VAL A 26 -11.63 -0.65 -7.37
CA VAL A 26 -10.93 -0.04 -6.23
C VAL A 26 -11.04 -0.92 -4.98
N GLU A 27 -12.19 -1.56 -4.75
CA GLU A 27 -12.38 -2.47 -3.63
C GLU A 27 -11.60 -3.78 -3.79
N GLU A 28 -11.56 -4.35 -5.00
CA GLU A 28 -10.69 -5.49 -5.33
C GLU A 28 -9.22 -5.16 -5.04
N LEU A 29 -8.74 -4.00 -5.51
CA LEU A 29 -7.38 -3.53 -5.26
C LEU A 29 -7.09 -3.37 -3.75
N ARG A 30 -8.00 -2.72 -3.01
CA ARG A 30 -7.84 -2.53 -1.56
C ARG A 30 -7.77 -3.84 -0.80
N ARG A 31 -8.58 -4.84 -1.20
CA ARG A 31 -8.53 -6.17 -0.60
C ARG A 31 -7.18 -6.83 -0.86
N ALA A 32 -6.70 -6.84 -2.11
CA ALA A 32 -5.39 -7.40 -2.45
C ALA A 32 -4.26 -6.73 -1.65
N VAL A 33 -4.23 -5.39 -1.60
CA VAL A 33 -3.24 -4.64 -0.81
C VAL A 33 -3.34 -4.96 0.68
N SER A 34 -4.55 -5.10 1.23
CA SER A 34 -4.74 -5.48 2.64
C SER A 34 -4.22 -6.88 2.95
N THR A 35 -4.37 -7.82 2.02
CA THR A 35 -3.82 -9.18 2.14
C THR A 35 -2.30 -9.14 2.14
N VAL A 36 -1.68 -8.42 1.19
CA VAL A 36 -0.21 -8.28 1.13
C VAL A 36 0.34 -7.55 2.37
N ALA A 37 -0.40 -6.60 2.93
CA ALA A 37 0.02 -5.85 4.10
C ALA A 37 0.17 -6.70 5.37
N ILE A 38 -0.37 -7.92 5.39
CA ILE A 38 -0.19 -8.87 6.51
C ILE A 38 1.29 -9.33 6.64
N GLY A 39 2.04 -9.31 5.53
CA GLY A 39 3.39 -9.85 5.45
C GLY A 39 3.39 -11.35 5.18
N GLY A 40 4.47 -12.03 5.56
CA GLY A 40 4.62 -13.47 5.39
C GLY A 40 3.68 -14.30 6.27
N SER A 41 3.98 -15.59 6.41
CA SER A 41 3.11 -16.52 7.13
C SER A 41 2.89 -16.10 8.59
N GLN A 42 1.74 -16.45 9.18
CA GLN A 42 1.45 -16.14 10.59
C GLN A 42 2.53 -16.69 11.54
N SER A 43 3.09 -17.87 11.25
CA SER A 43 4.17 -18.46 12.04
C SER A 43 5.45 -17.62 11.97
N ALA A 44 5.83 -17.15 10.79
CA ALA A 44 7.04 -16.36 10.62
C ALA A 44 6.87 -14.93 11.16
N ARG A 45 5.68 -14.34 11.05
CA ARG A 45 5.32 -13.11 11.76
C ARG A 45 5.43 -13.28 13.27
N GLN A 46 4.91 -14.36 13.84
CA GLN A 46 5.01 -14.62 15.29
C GLN A 46 6.48 -14.76 15.71
N LYS A 47 7.29 -15.56 14.99
CA LYS A 47 8.73 -15.69 15.26
C LYS A 47 9.47 -14.36 15.20
N HIS A 48 9.04 -13.45 14.33
CA HIS A 48 9.63 -12.11 14.23
C HIS A 48 9.27 -11.24 15.43
N LEU A 49 8.02 -11.30 15.89
CA LEU A 49 7.55 -10.61 17.10
C LEU A 49 8.19 -11.18 18.38
N ASP A 50 8.34 -12.50 18.49
CA ASP A 50 8.97 -13.18 19.63
C ASP A 50 10.46 -12.80 19.82
N ARG A 51 11.07 -12.19 18.79
CA ARG A 51 12.44 -11.65 18.83
C ARG A 51 12.49 -10.16 19.21
N ASP A 52 11.38 -9.60 19.70
CA ASP A 52 11.20 -8.17 20.00
C ASP A 52 11.48 -7.25 18.79
N LYS A 53 11.24 -7.75 17.57
CA LYS A 53 11.43 -6.97 16.35
C LYS A 53 10.10 -6.41 15.85
N LEU A 54 10.09 -5.11 15.58
CA LEU A 54 8.95 -4.46 14.91
C LEU A 54 8.72 -5.05 13.51
N PRO A 55 7.46 -5.25 13.08
CA PRO A 55 7.10 -5.49 11.68
C PRO A 55 7.62 -4.38 10.76
N VAL A 56 7.93 -4.71 9.52
CA VAL A 56 8.59 -3.78 8.59
C VAL A 56 7.78 -2.49 8.36
N ARG A 57 6.47 -2.59 8.17
CA ARG A 57 5.58 -1.42 7.97
C ARG A 57 5.48 -0.55 9.23
N GLU A 58 5.58 -1.15 10.41
CA GLU A 58 5.63 -0.39 11.66
C GLU A 58 6.96 0.36 11.82
N ARG A 59 8.08 -0.24 11.38
CA ARG A 59 9.38 0.47 11.34
C ARG A 59 9.32 1.68 10.42
N VAL A 60 8.77 1.52 9.22
CA VAL A 60 8.60 2.62 8.26
C VAL A 60 7.71 3.72 8.85
N SER A 61 6.57 3.35 9.44
CA SER A 61 5.65 4.30 10.09
C SER A 61 6.30 5.09 11.22
N LYS A 62 7.18 4.46 12.02
CA LYS A 62 7.95 5.13 13.08
C LYS A 62 9.14 5.96 12.59
N LEU A 63 9.66 5.65 11.40
CA LEU A 63 10.79 6.36 10.79
C LEU A 63 10.33 7.65 10.10
N VAL A 64 9.17 7.62 9.45
CA VAL A 64 8.59 8.75 8.73
C VAL A 64 8.11 9.83 9.71
N ASP A 65 8.32 11.09 9.35
CA ASP A 65 7.91 12.25 10.14
C ASP A 65 6.40 12.19 10.43
N PRO A 66 5.95 12.47 11.67
CA PRO A 66 4.54 12.47 12.02
C PRO A 66 3.71 13.39 11.11
N ALA A 67 2.49 12.95 10.77
CA ALA A 67 1.56 13.68 9.91
C ALA A 67 2.10 13.99 8.50
N THR A 68 3.03 13.17 7.99
CA THR A 68 3.52 13.26 6.62
C THR A 68 3.11 12.02 5.80
N PRO A 69 2.90 12.17 4.49
CA PRO A 69 2.55 11.04 3.66
C PRO A 69 3.75 10.11 3.46
N PHE A 70 3.43 8.83 3.24
CA PHE A 70 4.35 7.85 2.70
C PHE A 70 3.76 7.29 1.40
N LEU A 71 4.45 7.48 0.28
CA LEU A 71 4.08 6.95 -1.02
C LEU A 71 4.78 5.60 -1.23
N GLU A 72 4.05 4.51 -1.00
CA GLU A 72 4.59 3.16 -1.20
C GLU A 72 4.66 2.80 -2.68
N LEU A 73 5.74 2.12 -3.07
CA LEU A 73 5.98 1.65 -4.42
C LEU A 73 5.66 0.16 -4.52
N SER A 74 4.95 -0.21 -5.59
CA SER A 74 4.79 -1.62 -6.00
C SER A 74 4.22 -2.53 -4.90
N GLN A 75 3.18 -2.09 -4.20
CA GLN A 75 2.53 -2.83 -3.10
C GLN A 75 2.16 -4.28 -3.45
N LEU A 76 1.84 -4.56 -4.71
CA LEU A 76 1.47 -5.88 -5.22
C LEU A 76 2.60 -6.57 -5.99
N ALA A 77 3.86 -6.22 -5.73
CA ALA A 77 5.00 -6.92 -6.31
C ALA A 77 4.93 -8.43 -5.95
N ALA A 78 5.16 -9.27 -6.97
CA ALA A 78 5.00 -10.73 -6.91
C ALA A 78 3.58 -11.25 -6.59
N TRP A 79 2.53 -10.43 -6.70
CA TRP A 79 1.14 -10.89 -6.53
C TRP A 79 0.74 -11.92 -7.60
N GLY A 80 0.17 -13.05 -7.17
CA GLY A 80 -0.20 -14.17 -8.03
C GLY A 80 1.00 -14.99 -8.54
N MET A 81 2.20 -14.75 -7.99
CA MET A 81 3.43 -15.46 -8.35
C MET A 81 3.91 -16.28 -7.16
N TYR A 82 4.62 -17.39 -7.42
CA TYR A 82 5.24 -18.21 -6.38
C TYR A 82 4.25 -18.67 -5.27
N ASP A 83 3.03 -19.05 -5.67
CA ASP A 83 1.94 -19.43 -4.77
C ASP A 83 1.64 -18.40 -3.66
N ASP A 84 1.82 -17.11 -3.97
CA ASP A 84 1.63 -15.97 -3.06
C ASP A 84 2.48 -16.03 -1.77
N GLN A 85 3.58 -16.78 -1.78
CA GLN A 85 4.47 -16.95 -0.63
C GLN A 85 5.40 -15.75 -0.39
N VAL A 86 5.48 -14.80 -1.33
CA VAL A 86 6.42 -13.67 -1.29
C VAL A 86 5.70 -12.33 -1.42
N PRO A 87 4.87 -11.93 -0.43
CA PRO A 87 4.09 -10.70 -0.46
C PRO A 87 4.99 -9.47 -0.63
N ALA A 88 4.58 -8.54 -1.52
CA ALA A 88 5.35 -7.35 -1.91
C ALA A 88 6.80 -7.67 -2.35
N ALA A 89 7.04 -8.88 -2.88
CA ALA A 89 8.38 -9.39 -3.19
C ALA A 89 9.36 -9.34 -1.99
N GLY A 90 8.86 -9.38 -0.75
CA GLY A 90 9.65 -9.37 0.47
C GLY A 90 10.28 -8.00 0.80
N ILE A 91 9.80 -6.91 0.19
CA ILE A 91 10.37 -5.58 0.40
C ILE A 91 9.30 -4.49 0.42
N ILE A 92 9.37 -3.61 1.41
CA ILE A 92 8.55 -2.40 1.48
C ILE A 92 9.43 -1.25 1.04
N THR A 93 9.05 -0.64 -0.09
CA THR A 93 9.76 0.51 -0.67
C THR A 93 8.81 1.69 -0.79
N GLY A 94 9.29 2.90 -0.54
CA GLY A 94 8.47 4.10 -0.71
C GLY A 94 9.22 5.40 -0.50
N ILE A 95 8.53 6.51 -0.74
CA ILE A 95 9.03 7.86 -0.52
C ILE A 95 8.30 8.45 0.68
N GLY A 96 9.05 8.89 1.68
CA GLY A 96 8.51 9.55 2.86
C GLY A 96 9.43 10.67 3.33
N ARG A 97 8.91 11.51 4.22
CA ARG A 97 9.71 12.57 4.83
C ARG A 97 10.39 12.07 6.10
N ILE A 98 11.70 12.30 6.23
CA ILE A 98 12.50 11.94 7.41
C ILE A 98 13.32 13.15 7.80
N SER A 99 13.10 13.70 9.00
CA SER A 99 13.75 14.92 9.47
C SER A 99 13.63 16.08 8.47
N GLY A 100 12.45 16.25 7.88
CA GLY A 100 12.15 17.30 6.90
C GLY A 100 12.67 17.05 5.48
N ARG A 101 13.29 15.90 5.19
CA ARG A 101 13.82 15.57 3.85
C ARG A 101 13.04 14.42 3.21
N GLU A 102 12.75 14.54 1.92
CA GLU A 102 12.17 13.43 1.14
C GLU A 102 13.23 12.36 0.92
N CYS A 103 12.95 11.14 1.37
CA CYS A 103 13.85 10.00 1.34
C CYS A 103 13.18 8.81 0.69
N VAL A 104 13.94 8.07 -0.12
CA VAL A 104 13.57 6.72 -0.52
C VAL A 104 13.87 5.77 0.64
N VAL A 105 12.87 5.06 1.11
CA VAL A 105 12.98 4.02 2.13
C VAL A 105 12.90 2.67 1.45
N VAL A 106 13.85 1.79 1.75
CA VAL A 106 13.89 0.41 1.29
C VAL A 106 14.04 -0.48 2.53
N ALA A 107 13.04 -1.29 2.83
CA ALA A 107 13.03 -2.12 4.03
C ALA A 107 12.55 -3.54 3.73
N ASN A 108 13.42 -4.52 3.96
CA ASN A 108 13.07 -5.93 3.78
C ASN A 108 12.06 -6.40 4.83
N ASP A 109 11.07 -7.17 4.38
CA ASP A 109 10.21 -7.95 5.26
C ASP A 109 10.95 -9.26 5.61
N ALA A 110 11.08 -9.53 6.91
CA ALA A 110 11.77 -10.70 7.42
C ALA A 110 10.80 -11.75 8.01
N THR A 111 9.50 -11.52 7.81
CA THR A 111 8.41 -12.44 8.14
C THR A 111 8.15 -13.46 7.02
#